data_AF-A0A920DK85-F1
#
_entry.id   AF-A0A920DK85-F1
#
_cell.length_a   1.000
_cell.length_b   1.000
_cell.length_c   1.000
_cell.angle_alpha   90.00
_cell.angle_beta   90.00
_cell.angle_gamma   90.00
#
_symmetry.space_group_name_H-M   'P 1'
#
loop_
_entity.id
_entity.type
_entity.pdbx_description
1 polymer ?
#
loop_
_entity_poly.entity_id
_entity_poly.type
_entity_poly.pdbx_seq_one_letter_code
_entity_poly.pdbx_strand_id
1 'polypeptide(L)'
;MMKVVFQKFANLIQSKHYEKIISEQDLLSELMKIKGMFDEPITDPSLIPTLIMTRFAKSNGVDVCLSGDGGDELFGGYNYYTLMRYKLTYLKIPYLIRLGIEKLISKNRNHKYLLLKNFLSKKDVESSFTFLKSLKKDFFNVVNFDEKDLELKNFDNYLSFDTLNSILNYDINNNLIDNYLVKLDRASMNNSLECRLPFLSKK
;
A
#
# COMPACT_ATOMS: atom_id res chain seq x y z
N MET A 1 0.65 21.74 -0.89
CA MET A 1 0.17 21.12 -2.14
C MET A 1 -1.14 20.35 -1.95
N MET A 2 -1.23 19.43 -0.96
CA MET A 2 -2.39 18.55 -0.77
C MET A 2 -3.70 19.26 -0.37
N LYS A 3 -3.65 20.25 0.53
CA LYS A 3 -4.80 21.08 0.94
C LYS A 3 -5.57 21.71 -0.24
N VAL A 4 -4.82 22.21 -1.21
CA VAL A 4 -5.37 22.88 -2.40
C VAL A 4 -6.14 21.88 -3.29
N VAL A 5 -5.70 20.63 -3.34
CA VAL A 5 -6.35 19.59 -4.16
C VAL A 5 -7.73 19.25 -3.59
N PHE A 6 -7.82 19.00 -2.28
CA PHE A 6 -9.10 18.63 -1.65
C PHE A 6 -10.13 19.78 -1.66
N GLN A 7 -9.70 21.02 -1.44
CA GLN A 7 -10.59 22.17 -1.54
C GLN A 7 -11.11 22.37 -2.97
N LYS A 8 -10.26 22.20 -3.99
CA LYS A 8 -10.69 22.26 -5.39
C LYS A 8 -11.70 21.16 -5.71
N PHE A 9 -11.45 19.94 -5.26
CA PHE A 9 -12.37 18.82 -5.47
C PHE A 9 -13.71 19.05 -4.78
N ALA A 10 -13.70 19.46 -3.51
CA ALA A 10 -14.91 19.76 -2.74
C ALA A 10 -15.76 20.87 -3.40
N ASN A 11 -15.12 21.91 -3.93
CA ASN A 11 -15.81 22.96 -4.67
C ASN A 11 -16.42 22.45 -5.97
N LEU A 12 -15.73 21.55 -6.68
CA LEU A 12 -16.21 20.96 -7.93
C LEU A 12 -17.45 20.10 -7.72
N ILE A 13 -17.52 19.32 -6.63
CA ILE A 13 -18.68 18.49 -6.28
C ILE A 13 -19.68 19.20 -5.36
N GLN A 14 -19.45 20.48 -5.03
CA GLN A 14 -20.28 21.30 -4.13
C GLN A 14 -20.54 20.65 -2.76
N SER A 15 -19.56 19.93 -2.22
CA SER A 15 -19.68 19.24 -0.92
C SER A 15 -19.36 20.17 0.25
N LYS A 16 -19.98 19.91 1.41
CA LYS A 16 -19.54 20.51 2.68
C LYS A 16 -18.22 19.88 3.12
N HIS A 17 -17.13 20.65 3.06
CA HIS A 17 -15.79 20.18 3.38
C HIS A 17 -15.39 20.50 4.83
N TYR A 18 -14.89 19.51 5.55
CA TYR A 18 -14.31 19.67 6.88
C TYR A 18 -12.82 19.34 6.83
N GLU A 19 -11.99 20.17 7.47
CA GLU A 19 -10.54 20.04 7.46
C GLU A 19 -10.00 20.01 8.89
N LYS A 20 -9.09 19.08 9.19
CA LYS A 20 -8.31 19.04 10.43
C LYS A 20 -6.82 18.96 10.08
N ILE A 21 -6.05 19.88 10.64
CA ILE A 21 -4.58 19.80 10.62
C ILE A 21 -4.17 18.92 11.81
N ILE A 22 -3.34 17.91 11.54
CA ILE A 22 -2.85 16.96 12.55
C ILE A 22 -1.51 17.48 13.08
N SER A 23 -1.41 17.64 14.39
CA SER A 23 -0.16 17.96 15.10
C SER A 23 0.55 16.69 15.59
N GLU A 24 1.83 16.81 15.95
CA GLU A 24 2.58 15.73 16.60
C GLU A 24 1.91 15.27 17.90
N GLN A 25 1.31 16.20 18.64
CA GLN A 25 0.60 15.89 19.88
C GLN A 25 -0.66 15.06 19.61
N ASP A 26 -1.40 15.33 18.53
CA ASP A 26 -2.53 14.49 18.12
C ASP A 26 -2.05 13.05 17.87
N LEU A 27 -0.93 12.88 17.15
CA LEU A 27 -0.35 11.56 16.85
C LEU A 27 0.05 10.80 18.13
N LEU A 28 0.79 11.45 19.03
CA LEU A 28 1.22 10.85 20.31
C LEU A 28 0.02 10.46 21.18
N SER A 29 -1.01 11.32 21.20
CA SER A 29 -2.22 11.05 21.98
C SER A 29 -3.01 9.85 21.44
N GLU A 30 -3.00 9.62 20.13
CA GLU A 30 -3.62 8.43 19.54
C GLU A 30 -2.79 7.17 19.73
N LEU A 31 -1.47 7.27 19.64
CA LEU A 31 -0.57 6.14 19.90
C LEU A 31 -0.83 5.49 21.26
N MET A 32 -1.08 6.31 22.28
CA MET A 32 -1.41 5.81 23.62
C MET A 32 -2.78 5.12 23.70
N LYS A 33 -3.72 5.45 22.81
CA LYS A 33 -5.09 4.89 22.77
C LYS A 33 -5.21 3.64 21.91
N ILE A 34 -4.24 3.36 21.03
CA ILE A 34 -4.24 2.16 20.16
C ILE A 34 -4.26 0.85 20.98
N LYS A 35 -3.76 0.88 22.22
CA LYS A 35 -3.73 -0.29 23.09
C LYS A 35 -5.15 -0.83 23.34
N GLY A 36 -5.43 -2.03 22.85
CA GLY A 36 -6.72 -2.70 22.98
C GLY A 36 -7.68 -2.47 21.81
N MET A 37 -7.28 -1.72 20.78
CA MET A 37 -8.07 -1.55 19.55
C MET A 37 -7.85 -2.65 18.52
N PHE A 38 -6.72 -3.34 18.61
CA PHE A 38 -6.31 -4.40 17.69
C PHE A 38 -5.82 -5.60 18.50
N ASP A 39 -6.27 -6.79 18.13
CA ASP A 39 -5.83 -8.05 18.75
C ASP A 39 -4.41 -8.45 18.31
N GLU A 40 -3.92 -7.87 17.22
CA GLU A 40 -2.59 -8.10 16.66
C GLU A 40 -1.94 -6.78 16.24
N PRO A 41 -0.60 -6.70 16.21
CA PRO A 41 0.10 -5.50 15.77
C PRO A 41 -0.13 -5.26 14.27
N ILE A 42 -0.68 -4.09 13.92
CA ILE A 42 -0.76 -3.62 12.53
C ILE A 42 0.34 -2.60 12.27
N THR A 43 1.20 -2.90 11.31
CA THR A 43 2.36 -2.06 10.96
C THR A 43 2.11 -1.19 9.72
N ASP A 44 0.91 -0.63 9.58
CA ASP A 44 0.57 0.31 8.51
C ASP A 44 0.75 1.75 9.02
N PRO A 45 1.61 2.58 8.39
CA PRO A 45 1.86 3.94 8.83
C PRO A 45 0.64 4.86 8.74
N SER A 46 -0.37 4.50 7.93
CA SER A 46 -1.63 5.24 7.82
C SER A 46 -2.64 4.91 8.93
N LEU A 47 -2.36 3.93 9.80
CA LEU A 47 -3.26 3.56 10.90
C LEU A 47 -3.64 4.75 11.79
N ILE A 48 -2.64 5.48 12.30
CA ILE A 48 -2.88 6.63 13.19
C ILE A 48 -3.67 7.73 12.46
N PRO A 49 -3.30 8.18 11.25
CA PRO A 49 -4.14 9.08 10.46
C PRO A 49 -5.58 8.61 10.27
N THR A 50 -5.81 7.32 9.97
CA THR A 50 -7.16 6.77 9.80
C THR A 50 -7.97 6.83 11.09
N LEU A 51 -7.35 6.57 12.25
CA LEU A 51 -8.00 6.71 13.55
C LEU A 51 -8.42 8.15 13.85
N ILE A 52 -7.54 9.10 13.59
CA ILE A 52 -7.85 10.53 13.75
C ILE A 52 -8.96 10.94 12.78
N MET A 53 -8.90 10.49 11.53
CA MET A 53 -9.86 10.84 10.49
C MET A 53 -11.26 10.29 10.77
N THR A 54 -11.38 9.03 11.16
CA THR A 54 -12.66 8.39 11.49
C THR A 54 -13.32 9.06 12.70
N ARG A 55 -12.55 9.39 13.74
CA ARG A 55 -13.05 10.17 14.88
C ARG A 55 -13.47 11.58 14.47
N PHE A 56 -12.67 12.24 13.64
CA PHE A 56 -12.97 13.59 13.17
C PHE A 56 -14.27 13.61 12.36
N ALA A 57 -14.46 12.66 11.45
CA ALA A 57 -15.71 12.50 10.71
C ALA A 57 -16.91 12.30 11.66
N LYS A 58 -16.79 11.39 12.64
CA LYS A 58 -17.86 11.17 13.62
C LYS A 58 -18.19 12.41 14.44
N SER A 59 -17.17 13.15 14.91
CA SER A 59 -17.36 14.40 15.66
C SER A 59 -18.05 15.52 14.86
N ASN A 60 -18.04 15.43 13.54
CA ASN A 60 -18.75 16.34 12.64
C ASN A 60 -20.13 15.80 12.21
N GLY A 61 -20.65 14.78 12.90
CA GLY A 61 -22.00 14.24 12.66
C GLY A 61 -22.10 13.32 11.44
N VAL A 62 -20.99 12.73 10.99
CA VAL A 62 -21.00 11.72 9.93
C VAL A 62 -21.21 10.34 10.55
N ASP A 63 -22.26 9.64 10.11
CA ASP A 63 -22.53 8.25 10.52
C ASP A 63 -22.06 7.24 9.49
N VAL A 64 -22.11 7.61 8.21
CA VAL A 64 -21.71 6.75 7.08
C VAL A 64 -20.71 7.47 6.18
N CYS A 65 -19.65 6.76 5.83
CA CYS A 65 -18.49 7.21 5.07
C CYS A 65 -18.32 6.34 3.81
N LEU A 66 -17.82 6.91 2.71
CA LEU A 66 -17.39 6.15 1.52
C LEU A 66 -15.87 6.18 1.46
N SER A 67 -15.23 5.01 1.48
CA SER A 67 -13.77 4.88 1.30
C SER A 67 -13.42 4.47 -0.12
N GLY A 68 -12.28 4.95 -0.61
CA GLY A 68 -11.67 4.54 -1.87
C GLY A 68 -10.74 3.33 -1.76
N ASP A 69 -10.60 2.72 -0.57
CA ASP A 69 -9.76 1.54 -0.37
C ASP A 69 -10.19 0.38 -1.30
N GLY A 70 -9.20 -0.39 -1.78
CA GLY A 70 -9.40 -1.44 -2.79
C GLY A 70 -9.32 -0.96 -4.24
N GLY A 71 -9.36 0.36 -4.49
CA GLY A 71 -9.28 0.90 -5.84
C GLY A 71 -7.93 0.61 -6.53
N ASP A 72 -6.82 0.81 -5.83
CA ASP A 72 -5.49 0.58 -6.39
C ASP A 72 -5.25 -0.91 -6.70
N GLU A 73 -5.76 -1.82 -5.88
CA GLU A 73 -5.64 -3.26 -6.08
C GLU A 73 -6.52 -3.77 -7.22
N LEU A 74 -7.73 -3.24 -7.35
CA LEU A 74 -8.65 -3.62 -8.43
C LEU A 74 -8.20 -3.12 -9.80
N PHE A 75 -7.63 -1.91 -9.85
CA PHE A 75 -7.30 -1.23 -11.11
C PHE A 75 -5.80 -1.14 -11.41
N GLY A 76 -4.95 -1.72 -10.57
CA GLY A 76 -3.50 -1.69 -10.75
C GLY A 76 -2.88 -0.30 -10.55
N GLY A 77 -3.40 0.48 -9.60
CA GLY A 77 -3.02 1.88 -9.36
C GLY A 77 -1.64 2.09 -8.74
N TYR A 78 -1.08 1.08 -8.07
CA TYR A 78 0.27 1.19 -7.52
C TYR A 78 1.37 1.09 -8.58
N ASN A 79 2.38 1.97 -8.45
CA ASN A 79 3.55 2.02 -9.34
C ASN A 79 4.27 0.68 -9.51
N TYR A 80 4.26 -0.18 -8.48
CA TYR A 80 4.91 -1.48 -8.55
C TYR A 80 4.23 -2.43 -9.55
N TYR A 81 2.93 -2.30 -9.83
CA TYR A 81 2.28 -3.08 -10.89
C TYR A 81 2.85 -2.71 -12.28
N THR A 82 3.06 -1.42 -12.51
CA THR A 82 3.68 -0.92 -13.74
C THR A 82 5.13 -1.40 -13.85
N LEU A 83 5.91 -1.35 -12.76
CA LEU A 83 7.28 -1.87 -12.72
C LEU A 83 7.31 -3.39 -12.96
N MET A 84 6.36 -4.14 -12.41
CA MET A 84 6.22 -5.57 -12.67
C MET A 84 5.88 -5.84 -14.13
N ARG A 85 5.02 -5.03 -14.77
CA ARG A 85 4.76 -5.14 -16.21
C ARG A 85 6.03 -4.98 -17.05
N TYR A 86 6.90 -4.01 -16.69
CA TYR A 86 8.20 -3.86 -17.34
C TYR A 86 9.13 -5.05 -17.04
N LYS A 87 9.13 -5.55 -15.81
CA LYS A 87 9.91 -6.73 -15.42
C LYS A 87 9.51 -7.97 -16.21
N LEU A 88 8.21 -8.23 -16.38
CA LEU A 88 7.71 -9.35 -17.18
C LEU A 88 8.19 -9.28 -18.63
N THR A 89 8.24 -8.08 -19.21
CA THR A 89 8.84 -7.86 -20.53
C THR A 89 10.36 -8.09 -20.51
N TYR A 90 11.06 -7.59 -19.48
CA TYR A 90 12.50 -7.79 -19.30
C TYR A 90 12.89 -9.26 -19.14
N LEU A 91 12.08 -10.07 -18.45
CA LEU A 91 12.32 -11.51 -18.25
C LEU A 91 12.26 -12.32 -19.56
N LYS A 92 11.59 -11.80 -20.60
CA LYS A 92 11.59 -12.41 -21.96
C LYS A 92 12.93 -12.23 -22.69
N ILE A 93 13.80 -11.34 -22.23
CA ILE A 93 15.12 -11.09 -22.84
C ILE A 93 16.07 -12.26 -22.48
N PRO A 94 16.84 -12.80 -23.46
CA PRO A 94 17.84 -13.84 -23.20
C PRO A 94 18.80 -13.48 -22.06
N TYR A 95 19.12 -14.48 -21.23
CA TYR A 95 19.91 -14.29 -20.00
C TYR A 95 21.26 -13.58 -20.23
N LEU A 96 21.96 -13.89 -21.32
CA LEU A 96 23.26 -13.27 -21.64
C LEU A 96 23.15 -11.74 -21.85
N ILE A 97 22.06 -11.28 -22.48
CA ILE A 97 21.83 -9.84 -22.69
C ILE A 97 21.49 -9.17 -21.35
N ARG A 98 20.69 -9.85 -20.52
CA ARG A 98 20.33 -9.36 -19.18
C ARG A 98 21.57 -9.10 -18.31
N LEU A 99 22.54 -10.02 -18.31
CA LEU A 99 23.81 -9.86 -17.62
C LEU A 99 24.60 -8.62 -18.09
N GLY A 100 24.59 -8.34 -19.39
CA GLY A 100 25.21 -7.15 -19.96
C GLY A 100 24.55 -5.86 -19.45
N ILE A 101 23.22 -5.82 -19.45
CA ILE A 101 22.42 -4.68 -18.94
C ILE A 101 22.71 -4.45 -17.44
N GLU A 102 22.68 -5.51 -16.63
CA GLU A 102 22.97 -5.43 -15.19
C GLU A 102 24.37 -4.87 -14.91
N LYS A 103 25.39 -5.32 -15.68
CA LYS A 103 26.76 -4.82 -15.57
C LYS A 103 26.87 -3.34 -15.92
N LEU A 104 26.20 -2.89 -16.98
CA LEU A 104 26.19 -1.48 -17.38
C LEU A 104 25.54 -0.58 -16.32
N ILE A 105 24.39 -0.98 -15.78
CA ILE A 105 23.68 -0.26 -14.72
C ILE A 105 24.53 -0.18 -13.45
N SER A 106 25.27 -1.26 -13.13
CA SER A 106 26.12 -1.34 -11.93
C SER A 106 27.31 -0.40 -11.91
N LYS A 107 27.64 0.26 -13.03
CA LYS A 107 28.74 1.23 -13.12
C LYS A 107 28.41 2.54 -12.39
N ASN A 108 27.13 2.86 -12.22
CA ASN A 108 26.68 4.05 -11.51
C ASN A 108 26.36 3.71 -10.04
N ARG A 109 27.02 4.40 -9.09
CA ARG A 109 26.83 4.18 -7.64
C ARG A 109 25.68 4.97 -7.03
N ASN A 110 24.93 5.73 -7.82
CA ASN A 110 23.75 6.44 -7.32
C ASN A 110 22.69 5.43 -6.81
N HIS A 111 22.12 5.70 -5.64
CA HIS A 111 21.15 4.84 -4.95
C HIS A 111 20.03 4.35 -5.88
N LYS A 112 19.50 5.21 -6.77
CA LYS A 112 18.44 4.82 -7.73
C LYS A 112 18.88 3.70 -8.69
N TYR A 113 20.13 3.74 -9.15
CA TYR A 113 20.69 2.71 -10.04
C TYR A 113 20.99 1.42 -9.27
N LEU A 114 21.35 1.51 -7.99
CA LEU A 114 21.49 0.34 -7.12
C LEU A 114 20.15 -0.37 -6.92
N LEU A 115 19.07 0.38 -6.63
CA LEU A 115 17.73 -0.18 -6.52
C LEU A 115 17.26 -0.83 -7.83
N LEU A 116 17.48 -0.15 -8.96
CA LEU A 116 17.14 -0.69 -10.28
C LEU A 116 17.94 -1.96 -10.58
N LYS A 117 19.24 -1.98 -10.30
CA LYS A 117 20.08 -3.17 -10.45
C LYS A 117 19.54 -4.32 -9.60
N ASN A 118 19.25 -4.08 -8.33
CA ASN A 118 18.74 -5.08 -7.41
C ASN A 118 17.37 -5.62 -7.85
N PHE A 119 16.51 -4.77 -8.44
CA PHE A 119 15.25 -5.21 -9.02
C PHE A 119 15.43 -6.07 -10.27
N LEU A 120 16.31 -5.64 -11.19
CA LEU A 120 16.53 -6.36 -12.44
C LEU A 120 17.21 -7.72 -12.23
N SER A 121 18.09 -7.84 -11.23
CA SER A 121 18.79 -9.08 -10.91
C SER A 121 17.93 -10.17 -10.26
N LYS A 122 16.72 -9.83 -9.76
CA LYS A 122 15.76 -10.82 -9.25
C LYS A 122 15.37 -11.82 -10.35
N LYS A 123 15.43 -13.12 -10.05
CA LYS A 123 15.38 -14.19 -11.06
C LYS A 123 13.97 -14.48 -11.55
N ASP A 124 13.01 -14.34 -10.66
CA ASP A 124 11.62 -14.75 -10.82
C ASP A 124 10.66 -13.60 -10.45
N VAL A 125 9.38 -13.84 -10.68
CA VAL A 125 8.30 -12.86 -10.49
C VAL A 125 8.08 -12.57 -9.02
N GLU A 126 8.09 -13.60 -8.18
CA GLU A 126 7.84 -13.51 -6.75
C GLU A 126 8.92 -12.66 -6.07
N SER A 127 10.20 -13.00 -6.24
CA SER A 127 11.31 -12.26 -5.66
C SER A 127 11.41 -10.82 -6.18
N SER A 128 10.99 -10.58 -7.43
CA SER A 128 10.87 -9.23 -7.99
C SER A 128 9.76 -8.43 -7.31
N PHE A 129 8.62 -9.06 -7.08
CA PHE A 129 7.46 -8.42 -6.46
C PHE A 129 7.70 -8.15 -4.97
N THR A 130 8.25 -9.12 -4.23
CA THR A 130 8.70 -8.95 -2.84
C THR A 130 9.67 -7.79 -2.70
N PHE A 131 10.65 -7.67 -3.60
CA PHE A 131 11.59 -6.55 -3.59
C PHE A 131 10.88 -5.21 -3.75
N LEU A 132 9.94 -5.08 -4.70
CA LEU A 132 9.20 -3.83 -4.85
C LEU A 132 8.34 -3.49 -3.63
N LYS A 133 7.76 -4.50 -2.98
CA LYS A 133 7.02 -4.33 -1.72
C LYS A 133 7.94 -3.94 -0.56
N SER A 134 9.18 -4.41 -0.53
CA SER A 134 10.16 -4.02 0.50
C SER A 134 10.61 -2.56 0.35
N LEU A 135 10.60 -2.00 -0.86
CA LEU A 135 10.91 -0.58 -1.08
C LEU A 135 9.88 0.39 -0.48
N LYS A 136 8.68 -0.06 -0.10
CA LYS A 136 7.70 0.79 0.61
C LYS A 136 8.17 1.19 2.03
N LYS A 137 9.33 0.71 2.49
CA LYS A 137 9.64 0.53 3.91
C LYS A 137 10.85 1.35 4.36
N ASP A 138 10.72 2.68 4.33
CA ASP A 138 11.62 3.63 5.01
C ASP A 138 11.32 3.73 6.54
N PHE A 139 10.89 2.64 7.18
CA PHE A 139 10.55 2.62 8.63
C PHE A 139 11.55 1.83 9.50
N PHE A 140 12.65 1.32 8.92
CA PHE A 140 13.42 0.21 9.53
C PHE A 140 14.62 0.55 10.40
N ASN A 141 14.90 1.81 10.74
CA ASN A 141 15.96 2.07 11.73
C ASN A 141 15.59 1.64 13.17
N VAL A 142 14.38 1.11 13.39
CA VAL A 142 13.86 0.77 14.74
C VAL A 142 13.75 -0.74 14.98
N VAL A 143 13.76 -1.59 13.94
CA VAL A 143 13.57 -3.06 14.10
C VAL A 143 14.40 -3.83 13.07
N ASN A 144 15.22 -4.78 13.53
CA ASN A 144 15.90 -5.76 12.68
C ASN A 144 14.86 -6.65 11.98
N PHE A 145 14.45 -6.29 10.77
CA PHE A 145 13.61 -7.14 9.92
C PHE A 145 14.50 -8.02 9.04
N ASP A 146 14.25 -9.34 9.08
CA ASP A 146 14.90 -10.27 8.16
C ASP A 146 14.15 -10.25 6.82
N GLU A 147 14.85 -10.30 5.68
CA GLU A 147 14.21 -10.30 4.36
C GLU A 147 13.30 -11.54 4.18
N LYS A 148 13.55 -12.61 4.95
CA LYS A 148 12.71 -13.82 5.00
C LYS A 148 11.30 -13.55 5.53
N ASP A 149 11.11 -12.51 6.32
CA ASP A 149 9.77 -12.14 6.83
C ASP A 149 8.88 -11.51 5.76
N LEU A 150 9.42 -11.22 4.56
CA LEU A 150 8.71 -10.63 3.43
C LEU A 150 8.36 -11.66 2.34
N GLU A 151 8.54 -12.96 2.58
CA GLU A 151 8.15 -14.02 1.65
C GLU A 151 6.65 -13.94 1.29
N LEU A 152 6.34 -14.11 0.01
CA LEU A 152 4.97 -14.09 -0.50
C LEU A 152 4.32 -15.45 -0.24
N LYS A 153 3.85 -15.64 0.99
CA LYS A 153 3.28 -16.92 1.44
C LYS A 153 2.20 -17.40 0.48
N ASN A 154 2.37 -18.64 -0.01
CA ASN A 154 1.41 -19.30 -0.90
C ASN A 154 1.12 -18.52 -2.20
N PHE A 155 2.11 -17.82 -2.78
CA PHE A 155 1.92 -17.09 -4.05
C PHE A 155 1.31 -17.97 -5.16
N ASP A 156 1.71 -19.24 -5.22
CA ASP A 156 1.22 -20.22 -6.20
C ASP A 156 -0.30 -20.46 -6.15
N ASN A 157 -0.96 -20.20 -5.01
CA ASN A 157 -2.41 -20.34 -4.89
C ASN A 157 -3.19 -19.26 -5.66
N TYR A 158 -2.53 -18.19 -6.08
CA TYR A 158 -3.14 -17.03 -6.72
C TYR A 158 -2.81 -16.90 -8.20
N LEU A 159 -2.20 -17.95 -8.78
CA LEU A 159 -1.82 -17.96 -10.19
C LEU A 159 -3.04 -17.79 -11.10
N SER A 160 -2.89 -16.91 -12.09
CA SER A 160 -3.83 -16.67 -13.18
C SER A 160 -3.17 -16.96 -14.52
N PHE A 161 -3.96 -16.97 -15.60
CA PHE A 161 -3.44 -17.13 -16.96
C PHE A 161 -2.41 -16.05 -17.31
N ASP A 162 -2.64 -14.82 -16.82
CA ASP A 162 -1.71 -13.72 -16.95
C ASP A 162 -0.95 -13.49 -15.63
N THR A 163 0.37 -13.36 -15.72
CA THR A 163 1.25 -13.23 -14.56
C THR A 163 1.01 -11.93 -13.78
N LEU A 164 0.62 -10.84 -14.44
CA LEU A 164 0.29 -9.59 -13.75
C LEU A 164 -1.01 -9.76 -12.96
N ASN A 165 -1.98 -10.49 -13.51
CA ASN A 165 -3.18 -10.87 -12.77
C ASN A 165 -2.88 -11.77 -11.56
N SER A 166 -1.87 -12.64 -11.61
CA SER A 166 -1.43 -13.39 -10.42
C SER A 166 -0.97 -12.46 -9.28
N ILE A 167 -0.23 -11.41 -9.62
CA ILE A 167 0.26 -10.40 -8.67
C ILE A 167 -0.92 -9.60 -8.08
N LEU A 168 -1.86 -9.17 -8.92
CA LEU A 168 -3.06 -8.46 -8.47
C LEU A 168 -3.93 -9.34 -7.57
N ASN A 169 -4.16 -10.60 -7.95
CA ASN A 169 -4.89 -11.57 -7.16
C ASN A 169 -4.24 -11.79 -5.80
N TYR A 170 -2.91 -11.93 -5.75
CA TYR A 170 -2.18 -12.04 -4.50
C TYR A 170 -2.43 -10.82 -3.61
N ASP A 171 -2.31 -9.61 -4.15
CA ASP A 171 -2.50 -8.38 -3.39
C ASP A 171 -3.93 -8.21 -2.87
N ILE A 172 -4.94 -8.55 -3.68
CA ILE A 172 -6.34 -8.53 -3.27
C ILE A 172 -6.56 -9.52 -2.11
N ASN A 173 -6.02 -10.73 -2.20
CA ASN A 173 -6.31 -11.78 -1.22
C ASN A 173 -5.46 -11.72 0.06
N ASN A 174 -4.33 -11.00 0.04
CA ASN A 174 -3.46 -10.87 1.22
C ASN A 174 -3.40 -9.41 1.68
N ASN A 175 -2.85 -8.51 0.86
CA ASN A 175 -2.57 -7.13 1.31
C ASN A 175 -3.84 -6.29 1.53
N LEU A 176 -4.83 -6.39 0.65
CA LEU A 176 -6.09 -5.66 0.80
C LEU A 176 -6.89 -6.21 1.99
N ILE A 177 -7.15 -7.52 2.01
CA ILE A 177 -7.96 -8.16 3.05
C ILE A 177 -7.27 -8.06 4.42
N ASP A 178 -6.03 -8.52 4.56
CA ASP A 178 -5.40 -8.68 5.88
C ASP A 178 -4.90 -7.37 6.47
N ASN A 179 -4.62 -6.36 5.64
CA ASN A 179 -4.02 -5.10 6.11
C ASN A 179 -4.98 -3.91 5.94
N TYR A 180 -5.35 -3.58 4.71
CA TYR A 180 -6.05 -2.31 4.44
C TYR A 180 -7.49 -2.32 4.93
N LEU A 181 -8.24 -3.40 4.67
CA LEU A 181 -9.63 -3.53 5.10
C LEU A 181 -9.74 -3.70 6.62
N VAL A 182 -8.88 -4.55 7.22
CA VAL A 182 -8.85 -4.73 8.68
C VAL A 182 -8.54 -3.42 9.40
N LYS A 183 -7.57 -2.64 8.90
CA LYS A 183 -7.24 -1.32 9.43
C LYS A 183 -8.44 -0.37 9.36
N LEU A 184 -9.07 -0.25 8.19
CA LEU A 184 -10.20 0.65 8.01
C LEU A 184 -11.38 0.26 8.90
N ASP A 185 -11.73 -1.02 8.91
CA ASP A 185 -12.86 -1.56 9.65
C ASP A 185 -12.68 -1.33 11.16
N ARG A 186 -11.58 -1.81 11.74
CA ARG A 186 -11.29 -1.63 13.18
C ARG A 186 -11.20 -0.15 13.57
N ALA A 187 -10.58 0.70 12.74
CA ALA A 187 -10.49 2.13 13.02
C ALA A 187 -11.86 2.84 12.98
N SER A 188 -12.68 2.52 11.99
CA SER A 188 -14.00 3.13 11.80
C SER A 188 -15.01 2.64 12.84
N MET A 189 -15.06 1.34 13.10
CA MET A 189 -15.93 0.72 14.10
C MET A 189 -15.61 1.20 15.52
N ASN A 190 -14.33 1.36 15.86
CA ASN A 190 -13.94 1.93 17.16
C ASN A 190 -14.49 3.35 17.38
N ASN A 191 -14.77 4.09 16.31
CA ASN A 191 -15.37 5.43 16.39
C ASN A 191 -16.86 5.44 15.98
N SER A 192 -17.52 4.27 15.93
CA SER A 192 -18.94 4.14 15.55
C SER A 192 -19.30 4.83 14.22
N LEU A 193 -18.40 4.71 13.24
CA LEU A 193 -18.54 5.22 11.88
C LEU A 193 -18.64 4.05 10.91
N GLU A 194 -19.74 3.93 10.17
CA GLU A 194 -19.86 2.94 9.11
C GLU A 194 -19.07 3.41 7.89
N CYS A 195 -18.13 2.63 7.39
CA CYS A 195 -17.43 2.93 6.14
C CYS A 195 -17.76 1.89 5.07
N ARG A 196 -18.32 2.37 3.95
CA ARG A 196 -18.66 1.56 2.78
C ARG A 196 -17.56 1.66 1.74
N LEU A 197 -17.39 0.58 0.99
CA LEU A 197 -16.35 0.41 -0.02
C LEU A 197 -17.00 0.22 -1.40
N PRO A 198 -17.38 1.30 -2.11
CA PRO A 198 -18.14 1.20 -3.36
C PRO A 198 -17.45 0.35 -4.43
N PHE A 199 -16.12 0.36 -4.48
CA PHE A 199 -15.35 -0.41 -5.46
C PHE A 199 -15.37 -1.93 -5.21
N LEU A 200 -15.55 -2.34 -3.94
CA LEU A 200 -15.58 -3.75 -3.54
C LEU A 200 -17.01 -4.29 -3.39
N SER A 201 -18.03 -3.44 -3.52
CA SER A 201 -19.42 -3.87 -3.50
C SER A 201 -19.74 -4.69 -4.75
N LYS A 202 -20.20 -5.92 -4.56
CA LYS A 202 -20.92 -6.64 -5.62
C LYS A 202 -22.29 -5.96 -5.83
N LYS A 203 -22.71 -5.86 -7.10
CA LYS A 203 -24.07 -5.47 -7.47
C LYS A 203 -25.01 -6.65 -7.35
#